data_AF-A0A9E0SS31-F1
#
_entry.id   AF-A0A9E0SS31-F1
#
_cell.length_a   1.000
_cell.length_b   1.000
_cell.length_c   1.000
_cell.angle_alpha   90.00
_cell.angle_beta   90.00
_cell.angle_gamma   90.00
#
_symmetry.space_group_name_H-M   'P 1'
#
loop_
_entity.id
_entity.type
_entity.pdbx_description
1 polymer ?
#
loop_
_entity_poly.entity_id
_entity_poly.type
_entity_poly.pdbx_seq_one_letter_code
_entity_poly.pdbx_strand_id
1 'polypeptide(L)'
;MQDTSDVKRAFRMPMRIDVAQRARAASIHLLISIAITGLVAALVFGLWYPGVYSRLASGRELFLLLTAVDVILGPLLTLAVFNRAKGWAHLRRDLATIGLIQVAALGYGLHAVFVVRPIALVLEGKRFRVVSAKDVAVSELPEARPEYRSLPITGPWLLGTRLPKSNQERGDTIFKALDGTDVGQRPSFWQPYSESKAGVLAGSRPLGVLLARYEDRRAELRTAIQGMKTDVAAARFVPVIARGDWSVVIDASGRPVGFLPVNGFF
;
A
#
# COMPACT_ATOMS: atom_id res chain seq x y z
N MET A 1 56.63 42.59 -27.43
CA MET A 1 55.27 42.32 -27.97
C MET A 1 55.00 40.84 -27.73
N GLN A 2 54.41 40.52 -26.58
CA GLN A 2 54.24 39.15 -26.07
C GLN A 2 53.03 38.52 -26.77
N ASP A 3 53.24 37.37 -27.38
CA ASP A 3 52.28 36.67 -28.23
C ASP A 3 51.04 36.23 -27.42
N THR A 4 49.93 36.93 -27.62
CA THR A 4 48.63 36.66 -26.98
C THR A 4 47.93 35.43 -27.56
N SER A 5 48.53 34.73 -28.54
CA SER A 5 47.97 33.53 -29.14
C SER A 5 48.12 32.28 -28.26
N ASP A 6 49.15 32.21 -27.41
CA ASP A 6 49.39 31.05 -26.53
C ASP A 6 48.41 30.97 -25.36
N VAL A 7 47.96 32.12 -24.84
CA VAL A 7 46.98 32.16 -23.74
C VAL A 7 45.58 31.71 -24.21
N LYS A 8 45.24 31.92 -25.49
CA LYS A 8 43.95 31.47 -26.05
C LYS A 8 43.92 29.98 -26.38
N ARG A 9 45.08 29.32 -26.53
CA ARG A 9 45.18 27.87 -26.78
C ARG A 9 44.95 27.01 -25.53
N ALA A 10 45.25 27.54 -24.34
CA ALA A 10 45.07 26.83 -23.08
C ALA A 10 43.61 26.70 -22.62
N PHE A 11 42.66 27.45 -23.21
CA PHE A 11 41.27 27.50 -22.73
C PHE A 11 40.25 26.73 -23.57
N ARG A 12 40.68 25.92 -24.55
CA ARG A 12 39.77 25.09 -25.35
C ARG A 12 40.31 23.67 -25.51
N MET A 13 40.37 22.91 -24.41
CA MET A 13 40.14 21.48 -24.55
C MET A 13 38.64 21.28 -24.72
N PRO A 14 38.13 20.83 -25.89
CA PRO A 14 36.77 20.37 -25.97
C PRO A 14 36.65 19.21 -24.99
N MET A 15 35.84 19.40 -23.94
CA MET A 15 35.43 18.32 -23.07
C MET A 15 34.68 17.33 -23.98
N ARG A 16 35.38 16.32 -24.51
CA ARG A 16 34.74 15.28 -25.34
C ARG A 16 33.77 14.57 -24.42
N ILE A 17 32.49 14.90 -24.56
CA ILE A 17 31.43 14.23 -23.83
C ILE A 17 31.40 12.80 -24.36
N ASP A 18 31.93 11.87 -23.58
CA ASP A 18 31.81 10.45 -23.89
C ASP A 18 30.39 9.98 -23.52
N VAL A 19 29.46 10.30 -24.41
CA VAL A 19 28.03 9.97 -24.28
C VAL A 19 27.84 8.46 -24.12
N ALA A 20 28.64 7.65 -24.82
CA ALA A 20 28.54 6.19 -24.76
C ALA A 20 28.91 5.64 -23.38
N GLN A 21 29.99 6.14 -22.75
CA GLN A 21 30.37 5.73 -21.40
C GLN A 21 29.35 6.17 -20.35
N ARG A 22 28.83 7.40 -20.45
CA ARG A 22 27.79 7.92 -19.56
C ARG A 22 26.50 7.11 -19.69
N ALA A 23 26.08 6.81 -20.91
CA ALA A 23 24.91 5.98 -21.18
C ALA A 23 25.10 4.58 -20.60
N ARG A 24 26.26 3.94 -20.80
CA ARG A 24 26.57 2.64 -20.21
C ARG A 24 26.48 2.66 -18.68
N ALA A 25 27.04 3.68 -18.03
CA ALA A 25 26.97 3.82 -16.57
C ALA A 25 25.52 4.01 -16.08
N ALA A 26 24.75 4.87 -16.76
CA ALA A 26 23.34 5.07 -16.47
C ALA A 26 22.50 3.80 -16.70
N SER A 27 22.78 3.01 -17.74
CA SER A 27 22.10 1.73 -17.98
C SER A 27 22.41 0.69 -16.91
N ILE A 28 23.66 0.59 -16.46
CA ILE A 28 24.02 -0.30 -15.33
C ILE A 28 23.28 0.15 -14.07
N HIS A 29 23.27 1.46 -13.79
CA HIS A 29 22.52 2.00 -12.66
C HIS A 29 21.03 1.65 -12.77
N LEU A 30 20.41 1.86 -13.93
CA LEU A 30 19.01 1.54 -14.19
C LEU A 30 18.71 0.06 -13.90
N LEU A 31 19.56 -0.86 -14.34
CA LEU A 31 19.40 -2.29 -14.06
C LEU A 31 19.47 -2.59 -12.55
N ILE A 32 20.38 -1.94 -11.83
CA ILE A 32 20.48 -2.06 -10.37
C ILE A 32 19.20 -1.50 -9.71
N SER A 33 18.74 -0.32 -10.10
CA SER A 33 17.49 0.26 -9.59
C SER A 33 16.30 -0.66 -9.83
N ILE A 34 16.15 -1.21 -11.04
CA ILE A 34 15.07 -2.15 -11.38
C ILE A 34 15.15 -3.42 -10.51
N ALA A 35 16.34 -3.98 -10.31
CA ALA A 35 16.52 -5.16 -9.47
C ALA A 35 16.11 -4.88 -8.01
N ILE A 36 16.56 -3.76 -7.44
CA ILE A 36 16.21 -3.35 -6.08
C ILE A 36 14.71 -3.10 -5.95
N THR A 37 14.12 -2.32 -6.86
CA THR A 37 12.69 -2.08 -6.92
C THR A 37 11.91 -3.39 -7.03
N GLY A 38 12.36 -4.35 -7.82
CA GLY A 38 11.72 -5.66 -7.94
C GLY A 38 11.68 -6.43 -6.62
N LEU A 39 12.78 -6.42 -5.86
CA LEU A 39 12.83 -7.01 -4.52
C LEU A 39 11.88 -6.31 -3.54
N VAL A 40 11.84 -4.98 -3.59
CA VAL A 40 10.94 -4.19 -2.75
C VAL A 40 9.48 -4.40 -3.14
N ALA A 41 9.16 -4.51 -4.43
CA ALA A 41 7.83 -4.85 -4.91
C ALA A 41 7.38 -6.22 -4.38
N ALA A 42 8.27 -7.22 -4.42
CA ALA A 42 8.00 -8.56 -3.90
C ALA A 42 7.72 -8.52 -2.39
N LEU A 43 8.47 -7.75 -1.61
CA LEU A 43 8.22 -7.53 -0.19
C LEU A 43 6.86 -6.85 0.04
N VAL A 44 6.63 -5.71 -0.61
CA VAL A 44 5.43 -4.89 -0.40
C VAL A 44 4.16 -5.63 -0.82
N PHE A 45 4.11 -6.19 -2.03
CA PHE A 45 2.90 -6.85 -2.54
C PHE A 45 2.78 -8.32 -2.12
N GLY A 46 3.87 -8.95 -1.71
CA GLY A 46 3.85 -10.32 -1.19
C GLY A 46 3.47 -10.39 0.29
N LEU A 47 4.03 -9.52 1.13
CA LEU A 47 3.92 -9.62 2.59
C LEU A 47 3.05 -8.52 3.22
N TRP A 48 3.11 -7.28 2.73
CA TRP A 48 2.45 -6.14 3.38
C TRP A 48 1.09 -5.79 2.78
N TYR A 49 0.91 -5.98 1.47
CA TYR A 49 -0.30 -5.67 0.71
C TYR A 49 -0.76 -6.85 -0.15
N PRO A 50 -0.99 -8.05 0.44
CA PRO A 50 -1.26 -9.24 -0.35
C PRO A 50 -2.54 -9.11 -1.17
N GLY A 51 -2.47 -9.52 -2.43
CA GLY A 51 -3.61 -9.63 -3.33
C GLY A 51 -4.39 -8.31 -3.48
N VAL A 52 -5.68 -8.35 -3.13
CA VAL A 52 -6.61 -7.23 -3.31
C VAL A 52 -6.36 -6.06 -2.36
N TYR A 53 -5.67 -6.29 -1.24
CA TYR A 53 -5.37 -5.23 -0.27
C TYR A 53 -4.42 -4.16 -0.82
N SER A 54 -3.61 -4.49 -1.82
CA SER A 54 -2.84 -3.51 -2.60
C SER A 54 -3.71 -2.42 -3.25
N ARG A 55 -4.97 -2.73 -3.59
CA ARG A 55 -5.94 -1.77 -4.13
C ARG A 55 -6.80 -1.15 -3.03
N LEU A 56 -7.26 -1.95 -2.06
CA LEU A 56 -8.11 -1.48 -0.96
C LEU A 56 -7.43 -0.40 -0.09
N ALA A 57 -6.10 -0.44 0.01
CA ALA A 57 -5.33 0.51 0.82
C ALA A 57 -4.51 1.52 -0.03
N SER A 58 -4.77 1.62 -1.34
CA SER A 58 -3.99 2.48 -2.27
C SER A 58 -2.46 2.26 -2.21
N GLY A 59 -2.03 1.01 -1.99
CA GLY A 59 -0.62 0.67 -1.87
C GLY A 59 0.13 0.78 -3.19
N ARG A 60 -0.57 0.66 -4.33
CA ARG A 60 0.02 0.72 -5.68
C ARG A 60 0.47 2.11 -6.04
N GLU A 61 -0.35 3.12 -5.80
CA GLU A 61 -0.06 4.51 -6.12
C GLU A 61 1.15 5.01 -5.33
N LEU A 62 1.20 4.68 -4.03
CA LEU A 62 2.34 5.00 -3.18
C LEU A 62 3.61 4.30 -3.65
N PHE A 63 3.54 2.99 -3.95
CA PHE A 63 4.68 2.23 -4.45
C PHE A 63 5.21 2.75 -5.80
N LEU A 64 4.32 3.12 -6.73
CA LEU A 64 4.70 3.68 -8.04
C LEU A 64 5.43 5.01 -7.89
N LEU A 65 4.96 5.89 -7.01
CA LEU A 65 5.63 7.16 -6.73
C LEU A 65 7.06 6.95 -6.23
N LEU A 66 7.24 6.03 -5.26
CA LEU A 66 8.56 5.71 -4.71
C LEU A 66 9.49 5.09 -5.75
N THR A 67 8.96 4.16 -6.54
CA THR A 67 9.71 3.49 -7.62
C THR A 67 10.17 4.45 -8.70
N ALA A 68 9.32 5.43 -9.08
CA ALA A 68 9.65 6.40 -10.12
C ALA A 68 10.89 7.22 -9.75
N VAL A 69 11.06 7.57 -8.47
CA VAL A 69 12.23 8.28 -7.98
C VAL A 69 13.51 7.49 -8.25
N ASP A 70 13.56 6.21 -7.87
CA ASP A 70 14.78 5.40 -7.96
C ASP A 70 15.11 4.92 -9.38
N VAL A 71 14.10 4.62 -10.18
CA VAL A 71 14.26 4.12 -11.55
C VAL A 71 14.53 5.24 -12.54
N ILE A 72 14.08 6.48 -12.27
CA ILE A 72 14.23 7.62 -13.17
C ILE A 72 15.37 8.54 -12.71
N LEU A 73 15.31 9.07 -11.49
CA LEU A 73 16.24 10.14 -11.08
C LEU A 73 17.67 9.63 -10.92
N GLY A 74 17.87 8.43 -10.37
CA GLY A 74 19.21 7.85 -10.18
C GLY A 74 20.00 7.69 -11.48
N PRO A 75 19.45 7.00 -12.49
CA PRO A 75 20.09 6.87 -13.79
C PRO A 75 20.32 8.21 -14.50
N LEU A 76 19.37 9.16 -14.41
CA LEU A 76 19.53 10.50 -14.99
C LEU A 76 20.66 11.30 -14.31
N LEU A 77 20.74 11.28 -12.99
CA LEU A 77 21.83 11.91 -12.24
C LEU A 77 23.18 11.26 -12.55
N THR A 78 23.20 9.94 -12.68
CA THR A 78 24.40 9.20 -13.11
C THR A 78 24.83 9.62 -14.51
N LEU A 79 23.90 9.71 -15.46
CA LEU A 79 24.17 10.18 -16.82
C LEU A 79 24.76 11.61 -16.83
N ALA A 80 24.18 12.51 -16.02
CA ALA A 80 24.56 13.91 -15.93
C ALA A 80 25.95 14.10 -15.31
N VAL A 81 26.26 13.37 -14.24
CA VAL A 81 27.46 13.60 -13.43
C VAL A 81 28.65 12.75 -13.86
N PHE A 82 28.42 11.57 -14.47
CA PHE A 82 29.50 10.63 -14.83
C PHE A 82 30.51 11.28 -15.79
N ASN A 83 31.74 11.49 -15.31
CA ASN A 83 32.82 12.04 -16.13
C ASN A 83 34.18 11.50 -15.66
N ARG A 84 34.78 10.60 -16.45
CA ARG A 84 36.11 10.04 -16.15
C ARG A 84 37.23 11.07 -16.21
N ALA A 85 37.07 12.16 -16.96
CA ALA A 85 38.07 13.22 -17.05
C ALA A 85 38.25 14.00 -15.73
N LYS A 86 37.27 13.94 -14.80
CA LYS A 86 37.38 14.54 -13.46
C LYS A 86 38.27 13.71 -12.51
N GLY A 87 38.73 12.54 -12.94
CA GLY A 87 39.48 11.60 -12.11
C GLY A 87 38.59 10.70 -11.26
N TRP A 88 39.13 9.53 -10.90
CA TRP A 88 38.39 8.48 -10.21
C TRP A 88 37.89 8.88 -8.81
N ALA A 89 38.62 9.72 -8.08
CA ALA A 89 38.22 10.17 -6.75
C ALA A 89 36.92 10.99 -6.79
N HIS A 90 36.83 11.97 -7.71
CA HIS A 90 35.63 12.78 -7.90
C HIS A 90 34.44 11.94 -8.35
N LEU A 91 34.65 11.07 -9.35
CA LEU A 91 33.60 10.20 -9.86
C LEU A 91 33.04 9.26 -8.77
N ARG A 92 33.91 8.68 -7.94
CA ARG A 92 33.48 7.82 -6.82
C ARG A 92 32.69 8.59 -5.79
N ARG A 93 33.10 9.81 -5.43
CA ARG A 93 32.36 10.67 -4.51
C ARG A 93 30.97 11.00 -5.06
N ASP A 94 30.90 11.42 -6.32
CA ASP A 94 29.66 11.79 -6.97
C ASP A 94 28.66 10.61 -7.01
N LEU A 95 29.13 9.43 -7.44
CA LEU A 95 28.30 8.22 -7.47
C LEU A 95 27.90 7.74 -6.06
N ALA A 96 28.80 7.85 -5.07
CA ALA A 96 28.50 7.51 -3.68
C ALA A 96 27.44 8.45 -3.09
N THR A 97 27.51 9.75 -3.39
CA THR A 97 26.49 10.71 -2.99
C THR A 97 25.14 10.39 -3.61
N ILE A 98 25.08 10.07 -4.91
CA ILE A 98 23.84 9.66 -5.57
C ILE A 98 23.27 8.39 -4.90
N GLY A 99 24.10 7.37 -4.72
CA GLY A 99 23.69 6.11 -4.09
C GLY A 99 23.21 6.29 -2.65
N LEU A 100 23.87 7.13 -1.86
CA LEU A 100 23.45 7.41 -0.48
C LEU A 100 22.08 8.10 -0.43
N ILE A 101 21.85 9.09 -1.30
CA ILE A 101 20.57 9.79 -1.41
C ILE A 101 19.46 8.80 -1.82
N GLN A 102 19.72 7.91 -2.78
CA GLN A 102 18.75 6.88 -3.18
C GLN A 102 18.44 5.89 -2.07
N VAL A 103 19.46 5.39 -1.35
CA VAL A 103 19.22 4.48 -0.22
C VAL A 103 18.39 5.17 0.86
N ALA A 104 18.65 6.44 1.15
CA ALA A 104 17.85 7.22 2.09
C ALA A 104 16.41 7.42 1.59
N ALA A 105 16.22 7.76 0.31
CA ALA A 105 14.90 7.93 -0.31
C ALA A 105 14.10 6.62 -0.31
N LEU A 106 14.72 5.51 -0.69
CA LEU A 106 14.13 4.18 -0.66
C LEU A 106 13.76 3.77 0.76
N GLY A 107 14.64 4.00 1.74
CA GLY A 107 14.39 3.69 3.15
C GLY A 107 13.19 4.49 3.71
N TYR A 108 13.12 5.79 3.41
CA TYR A 108 11.98 6.63 3.78
C TYR A 108 10.69 6.15 3.11
N GLY A 109 10.74 5.87 1.81
CA GLY A 109 9.60 5.35 1.06
C GLY A 109 9.08 4.03 1.63
N LEU A 110 9.99 3.10 1.92
CA LEU A 110 9.65 1.81 2.49
C LEU A 110 9.03 1.96 3.89
N HIS A 111 9.55 2.87 4.71
CA HIS A 111 8.96 3.21 6.00
C HIS A 111 7.53 3.78 5.84
N ALA A 112 7.33 4.71 4.91
CA ALA A 112 6.02 5.30 4.63
C ALA A 112 4.98 4.25 4.20
N VAL A 113 5.39 3.29 3.36
CA VAL A 113 4.55 2.14 2.96
C VAL A 113 4.27 1.23 4.17
N PHE A 114 5.28 0.97 5.01
CA PHE A 114 5.14 0.08 6.16
C PHE A 114 4.14 0.60 7.19
N VAL A 115 4.14 1.91 7.50
CA VAL A 115 3.25 2.51 8.50
C VAL A 115 1.79 2.58 8.02
N VAL A 116 1.55 2.57 6.71
CA VAL A 116 0.19 2.58 6.13
C VAL A 116 -0.25 1.22 5.58
N ARG A 117 0.48 0.15 5.92
CA ARG A 117 0.12 -1.21 5.49
C ARG A 117 -1.22 -1.65 6.08
N PRO A 118 -2.07 -2.35 5.31
CA PRO A 118 -3.29 -2.96 5.81
C PRO A 118 -2.94 -4.08 6.80
N ILE A 119 -3.45 -4.00 8.03
CA ILE A 119 -3.19 -4.99 9.07
C ILE A 119 -4.39 -5.87 9.38
N ALA A 120 -5.60 -5.41 9.10
CA ALA A 120 -6.82 -6.14 9.42
C ALA A 120 -7.99 -5.77 8.50
N LEU A 121 -8.83 -6.75 8.20
CA LEU A 121 -10.20 -6.60 7.76
C LEU A 121 -11.09 -6.85 8.98
N VAL A 122 -11.69 -5.79 9.51
CA VAL A 122 -12.45 -5.83 10.76
C VAL A 122 -13.93 -5.67 10.45
N LEU A 123 -14.76 -6.60 10.92
CA LEU A 123 -16.21 -6.43 10.93
C LEU A 123 -16.60 -5.52 12.10
N GLU A 124 -17.06 -4.31 11.80
CA GLU A 124 -17.62 -3.36 12.78
C GLU A 124 -19.12 -3.15 12.51
N GLY A 125 -19.96 -3.58 13.44
CA GLY A 125 -21.41 -3.56 13.25
C GLY A 125 -21.85 -4.42 12.05
N LYS A 126 -22.27 -3.77 10.96
CA LYS A 126 -22.79 -4.40 9.73
C LYS A 126 -21.92 -4.17 8.49
N ARG A 127 -20.69 -3.67 8.66
CA ARG A 127 -19.77 -3.36 7.58
C ARG A 127 -18.38 -3.87 7.89
N PHE A 128 -17.61 -4.14 6.85
CA PHE A 128 -16.18 -4.37 7.03
C PHE A 128 -15.41 -3.05 6.92
N ARG A 129 -14.27 -2.99 7.59
CA ARG A 129 -13.29 -1.92 7.47
C ARG A 129 -11.92 -2.52 7.23
N VAL A 130 -11.21 -2.01 6.24
CA VAL A 130 -9.78 -2.23 6.10
C VAL A 130 -9.07 -1.26 7.02
N VAL A 131 -8.37 -1.78 8.03
CA VAL A 131 -7.64 -1.01 9.02
C VAL A 131 -6.16 -1.06 8.68
N SER A 132 -5.53 0.11 8.51
CA SER A 132 -4.09 0.23 8.31
C SER A 132 -3.37 0.39 9.66
N ALA A 133 -2.07 0.07 9.72
CA ALA A 133 -1.30 0.19 10.96
C ALA A 133 -1.37 1.60 11.58
N LYS A 134 -1.28 2.66 10.77
CA LYS A 134 -1.42 4.05 11.20
C LYS A 134 -2.80 4.44 11.75
N ASP A 135 -3.83 3.67 11.40
CA ASP A 135 -5.22 4.01 11.71
C ASP A 135 -5.64 3.40 13.06
N VAL A 136 -4.78 2.60 13.71
CA VAL A 136 -5.06 1.92 14.97
C VAL A 136 -4.91 2.86 16.16
N ALA A 137 -5.84 2.80 17.11
CA ALA A 137 -5.71 3.42 18.43
C ALA A 137 -4.67 2.66 19.28
N VAL A 138 -3.38 2.92 19.03
CA VAL A 138 -2.23 2.24 19.66
C VAL A 138 -2.28 2.28 21.19
N SER A 139 -2.84 3.35 21.78
CA SER A 139 -3.01 3.47 23.23
C SER A 139 -3.90 2.38 23.84
N GLU A 140 -4.77 1.74 23.06
CA GLU A 140 -5.66 0.68 23.52
C GLU A 140 -5.11 -0.74 23.27
N LEU A 141 -3.91 -0.87 22.67
CA LEU A 141 -3.28 -2.19 22.48
C LEU A 141 -3.08 -2.97 23.78
N PRO A 142 -2.70 -2.37 24.93
CA PRO A 142 -2.58 -3.11 26.19
C PRO A 142 -3.92 -3.72 26.67
N GLU A 143 -5.04 -3.11 26.30
CA GLU A 143 -6.40 -3.54 26.66
C GLU A 143 -6.96 -4.59 25.71
N ALA A 144 -6.32 -4.80 24.57
CA ALA A 144 -6.70 -5.83 23.61
C ALA A 144 -6.52 -7.23 24.20
N ARG A 145 -7.16 -8.22 23.56
CA ARG A 145 -6.87 -9.63 23.82
C ARG A 145 -5.39 -9.91 23.60
N PRO A 146 -4.77 -10.85 24.35
CA PRO A 146 -3.32 -11.09 24.30
C PRO A 146 -2.75 -11.23 22.88
N GLU A 147 -3.48 -11.86 21.97
CA GLU A 147 -3.08 -12.11 20.58
C GLU A 147 -3.02 -10.85 19.72
N TYR A 148 -3.66 -9.77 20.18
CA TYR A 148 -3.86 -8.52 19.43
C TYR A 148 -3.18 -7.30 20.08
N ARG A 149 -2.32 -7.52 21.09
CA ARG A 149 -1.58 -6.44 21.77
C ARG A 149 -0.41 -5.89 20.97
N SER A 150 -0.03 -6.56 19.88
CA SER A 150 0.97 -6.09 18.93
C SER A 150 0.40 -6.15 17.51
N LEU A 151 0.81 -5.19 16.68
CA LEU A 151 0.33 -5.16 15.29
C LEU A 151 1.07 -6.19 14.45
N PRO A 152 0.38 -6.88 13.54
CA PRO A 152 1.03 -7.88 12.71
C PRO A 152 1.97 -7.21 11.70
N ILE A 153 3.14 -7.82 11.48
CA ILE A 153 4.04 -7.40 10.40
C ILE A 153 3.47 -7.83 9.04
N THR A 154 2.93 -9.05 8.99
CA THR A 154 2.28 -9.66 7.83
C THR A 154 0.79 -9.82 8.10
N GLY A 155 -0.04 -9.45 7.15
CA GLY A 155 -1.47 -9.42 7.33
C GLY A 155 -2.20 -9.36 5.99
N PRO A 156 -3.52 -9.14 5.97
CA PRO A 156 -4.31 -8.67 7.10
C PRO A 156 -5.00 -9.80 7.89
N TRP A 157 -5.19 -9.56 9.18
CA TRP A 157 -6.05 -10.38 10.03
C TRP A 157 -7.52 -10.24 9.63
N LEU A 158 -8.30 -11.30 9.83
CA LEU A 158 -9.76 -11.23 9.74
C LEU A 158 -10.33 -11.20 11.16
N LEU A 159 -10.90 -10.05 11.55
CA LEU A 159 -11.38 -9.78 12.90
C LEU A 159 -12.84 -9.32 12.90
N GLY A 160 -13.47 -9.33 14.06
CA GLY A 160 -14.66 -8.53 14.30
C GLY A 160 -14.53 -7.71 15.57
N THR A 161 -15.58 -6.97 15.90
CA THR A 161 -15.66 -6.14 17.11
C THR A 161 -16.72 -6.67 18.08
N ARG A 162 -16.40 -6.74 19.37
CA ARG A 162 -17.40 -6.98 20.41
C ARG A 162 -18.37 -5.80 20.53
N LEU A 163 -19.54 -6.05 21.13
CA LEU A 163 -20.43 -4.98 21.55
C LEU A 163 -19.87 -4.24 22.78
N PRO A 164 -20.22 -2.96 22.98
CA PRO A 164 -19.96 -2.27 24.24
C PRO A 164 -20.60 -3.00 25.43
N LYS A 165 -19.88 -3.07 26.54
CA LYS A 165 -20.26 -3.74 27.80
C LYS A 165 -21.16 -2.86 28.67
N SER A 166 -21.18 -1.55 28.45
CA SER A 166 -21.98 -0.59 29.23
C SER A 166 -22.46 0.58 28.37
N ASN A 167 -23.47 1.32 28.87
CA ASN A 167 -23.93 2.56 28.23
C ASN A 167 -22.83 3.63 28.19
N GLN A 168 -21.94 3.64 29.18
CA GLN A 168 -20.79 4.54 29.20
C GLN A 168 -19.80 4.20 28.07
N GLU A 169 -19.44 2.92 27.91
CA GLU A 169 -18.56 2.49 26.82
C GLU A 169 -19.22 2.74 25.46
N ARG A 170 -20.54 2.54 25.34
CA ARG A 170 -21.30 2.89 24.14
C ARG A 170 -21.22 4.38 23.82
N GLY A 171 -21.38 5.26 24.82
CA GLY A 171 -21.20 6.70 24.67
C GLY A 171 -19.79 7.05 24.18
N ASP A 172 -18.76 6.46 24.80
CA ASP A 172 -17.36 6.63 24.40
C ASP A 172 -17.12 6.20 22.94
N THR A 173 -17.71 5.08 22.48
CA THR A 173 -17.59 4.68 21.06
C THR A 173 -18.15 5.71 20.10
N ILE A 174 -19.23 6.40 20.48
CA ILE A 174 -19.86 7.44 19.64
C ILE A 174 -18.97 8.68 19.62
N PHE A 175 -18.50 9.15 20.77
CA PHE A 175 -17.63 10.33 20.85
C PHE A 175 -16.32 10.11 20.09
N LYS A 176 -15.64 8.96 20.27
CA LYS A 176 -14.41 8.67 19.51
C LYS A 176 -14.64 8.54 18.00
N ALA A 177 -15.79 8.03 17.58
CA ALA A 177 -16.12 7.97 16.15
C ALA A 177 -16.30 9.38 15.55
N LEU A 178 -16.83 10.35 16.30
CA LEU A 178 -16.89 11.76 15.89
C LEU A 178 -15.50 12.38 15.73
N ASP A 179 -14.55 11.95 16.56
CA ASP A 179 -13.13 12.31 16.45
C ASP A 179 -12.37 11.51 15.37
N GLY A 180 -13.09 10.69 14.58
CA GLY A 180 -12.53 9.92 13.47
C GLY A 180 -11.89 8.58 13.85
N THR A 181 -12.10 8.10 15.08
CA THR A 181 -11.66 6.77 15.55
C THR A 181 -12.86 5.85 15.73
N ASP A 182 -13.18 5.08 14.70
CA ASP A 182 -14.25 4.09 14.72
C ASP A 182 -13.87 2.85 15.55
N VAL A 183 -14.88 2.06 15.93
CA VAL A 183 -14.70 0.84 16.76
C VAL A 183 -13.76 -0.17 16.10
N GLY A 184 -13.77 -0.31 14.77
CA GLY A 184 -12.86 -1.20 14.06
C GLY A 184 -11.38 -0.81 14.19
N GLN A 185 -11.08 0.44 14.52
CA GLN A 185 -9.72 0.95 14.75
C GLN A 185 -9.25 0.76 16.19
N ARG A 186 -10.09 0.23 17.08
CA ARG A 186 -9.85 0.14 18.52
C ARG A 186 -9.56 -1.30 18.97
N PRO A 187 -8.28 -1.63 19.28
CA PRO A 187 -7.89 -2.98 19.69
C PRO A 187 -8.63 -3.54 20.90
N SER A 188 -9.06 -2.68 21.83
CA SER A 188 -9.88 -3.06 22.99
C SER A 188 -11.23 -3.72 22.62
N PHE A 189 -11.70 -3.51 21.38
CA PHE A 189 -12.91 -4.11 20.84
C PHE A 189 -12.66 -5.34 19.97
N TRP A 190 -11.41 -5.60 19.56
CA TRP A 190 -11.11 -6.68 18.63
C TRP A 190 -11.37 -8.05 19.23
N GLN A 191 -12.00 -8.91 18.43
CA GLN A 191 -12.26 -10.30 18.74
C GLN A 191 -12.08 -11.19 17.50
N PRO A 192 -11.87 -12.51 17.68
CA PRO A 192 -11.87 -13.45 16.58
C PRO A 192 -13.12 -13.30 15.71
N TYR A 193 -12.94 -13.35 14.40
CA TYR A 193 -14.05 -13.20 13.46
C TYR A 193 -15.15 -14.26 13.65
N SER A 194 -14.78 -15.46 14.14
CA SER A 194 -15.73 -16.52 14.49
C SER A 194 -16.83 -16.05 15.45
N GLU A 195 -16.50 -15.17 16.39
CA GLU A 195 -17.46 -14.62 17.37
C GLU A 195 -18.39 -13.55 16.77
N SER A 196 -18.11 -13.10 15.54
CA SER A 196 -18.86 -12.02 14.87
C SER A 196 -19.64 -12.50 13.64
N LYS A 197 -19.59 -13.80 13.32
CA LYS A 197 -20.23 -14.38 12.12
C LYS A 197 -21.75 -14.18 12.09
N ALA A 198 -22.43 -14.29 13.22
CA ALA A 198 -23.86 -14.03 13.26
C ALA A 198 -24.20 -12.58 12.85
N GLY A 199 -23.36 -11.63 13.29
CA GLY A 199 -23.48 -10.22 12.93
C GLY A 199 -23.27 -9.96 11.43
N VAL A 200 -22.28 -10.63 10.81
CA VAL A 200 -22.04 -10.45 9.36
C VAL A 200 -23.23 -10.94 8.55
N LEU A 201 -23.81 -12.09 8.88
CA LEU A 201 -24.91 -12.67 8.13
C LEU A 201 -26.15 -11.79 8.26
N ALA A 202 -26.43 -11.29 9.47
CA ALA A 202 -27.52 -10.35 9.72
C ALA A 202 -27.33 -8.98 9.04
N GLY A 203 -26.09 -8.53 8.86
CA GLY A 203 -25.75 -7.26 8.19
C GLY A 203 -25.61 -7.35 6.68
N SER A 204 -25.47 -8.56 6.14
CA SER A 204 -25.24 -8.80 4.71
C SER A 204 -26.53 -8.76 3.90
N ARG A 205 -26.40 -8.56 2.58
CA ARG A 205 -27.53 -8.51 1.63
C ARG A 205 -27.33 -9.51 0.48
N PRO A 206 -28.39 -10.04 -0.15
CA PRO A 206 -28.26 -10.94 -1.29
C PRO A 206 -27.52 -10.29 -2.46
N LEU A 207 -26.66 -11.04 -3.16
CA LEU A 207 -25.92 -10.52 -4.32
C LEU A 207 -26.83 -9.99 -5.43
N GLY A 208 -28.03 -10.55 -5.58
CA GLY A 208 -29.02 -10.08 -6.55
C GLY A 208 -29.34 -8.58 -6.41
N VAL A 209 -29.34 -8.05 -5.19
CA VAL A 209 -29.58 -6.62 -4.92
C VAL A 209 -28.44 -5.75 -5.48
N LEU A 210 -27.19 -6.22 -5.35
CA LEU A 210 -26.03 -5.54 -5.90
C LEU A 210 -25.98 -5.62 -7.43
N LEU A 211 -26.30 -6.78 -8.01
CA LEU A 211 -26.37 -6.95 -9.47
C LEU A 211 -27.53 -6.19 -10.13
N ALA A 212 -28.61 -5.92 -9.39
CA ALA A 212 -29.69 -5.05 -9.84
C ALA A 212 -29.27 -3.58 -9.78
N ARG A 213 -28.57 -3.16 -8.72
CA ARG A 213 -28.07 -1.78 -8.56
C ARG A 213 -27.07 -1.36 -9.64
N TYR A 214 -26.25 -2.30 -10.09
CA TYR A 214 -25.21 -2.12 -11.10
C TYR A 214 -25.50 -2.90 -12.38
N GLU A 215 -26.68 -2.68 -12.96
CA GLU A 215 -27.13 -3.38 -14.18
C GLU A 215 -26.14 -3.23 -15.34
N ASP A 216 -25.63 -2.01 -15.59
CA ASP A 216 -24.67 -1.72 -16.66
C ASP A 216 -23.34 -2.48 -16.51
N ARG A 217 -22.99 -2.88 -15.28
CA ARG A 217 -21.76 -3.64 -14.95
C ARG A 217 -22.04 -5.09 -14.59
N ARG A 218 -23.27 -5.58 -14.79
CA ARG A 218 -23.71 -6.90 -14.33
C ARG A 218 -22.85 -8.03 -14.89
N ALA A 219 -22.46 -7.96 -16.17
CA ALA A 219 -21.61 -8.98 -16.81
C ALA A 219 -20.22 -9.05 -16.15
N GLU A 220 -19.55 -7.89 -15.99
CA GLU A 220 -18.25 -7.77 -15.32
C GLU A 220 -18.30 -8.33 -13.89
N LEU A 221 -19.32 -7.94 -13.11
CA LEU A 221 -19.49 -8.38 -11.74
C LEU A 221 -19.76 -9.89 -11.63
N ARG A 222 -20.55 -10.47 -12.55
CA ARG A 222 -20.78 -11.92 -12.56
C ARG A 222 -19.50 -12.69 -12.86
N THR A 223 -18.68 -12.24 -13.81
CA THR A 223 -17.37 -12.84 -14.09
C THR A 223 -16.46 -12.77 -12.86
N ALA A 224 -16.43 -11.62 -12.17
CA ALA A 224 -15.66 -11.47 -10.94
C ALA A 224 -16.13 -12.44 -9.84
N ILE A 225 -17.44 -12.59 -9.65
CA ILE A 225 -18.03 -13.50 -8.63
C ILE A 225 -17.75 -14.97 -8.97
N GLN A 226 -17.83 -15.37 -10.24
CA GLN A 226 -17.52 -16.75 -10.67
C GLN A 226 -16.09 -17.16 -10.30
N GLY A 227 -15.13 -16.22 -10.37
CA GLY A 227 -13.75 -16.46 -9.93
C GLY A 227 -13.59 -16.71 -8.43
N MET A 228 -14.59 -16.37 -7.60
CA MET A 228 -14.54 -16.50 -6.14
C MET A 228 -14.88 -17.91 -5.63
N LYS A 229 -15.20 -18.86 -6.53
CA LYS A 229 -15.51 -20.27 -6.22
C LYS A 229 -16.59 -20.42 -5.12
N THR A 230 -17.62 -19.57 -5.17
CA THR A 230 -18.75 -19.58 -4.23
C THR A 230 -20.06 -19.82 -4.97
N ASP A 231 -21.06 -20.35 -4.27
CA ASP A 231 -22.41 -20.46 -4.81
C ASP A 231 -23.06 -19.07 -4.88
N VAL A 232 -23.28 -18.58 -6.10
CA VAL A 232 -23.83 -17.24 -6.36
C VAL A 232 -25.23 -17.07 -5.75
N ALA A 233 -26.03 -18.15 -5.66
CA ALA A 233 -27.38 -18.08 -5.12
C ALA A 233 -27.38 -17.89 -3.60
N ALA A 234 -26.43 -18.53 -2.90
CA ALA A 234 -26.29 -18.44 -1.45
C ALA A 234 -25.37 -17.29 -0.99
N ALA A 235 -24.51 -16.79 -1.89
CA ALA A 235 -23.56 -15.74 -1.57
C ALA A 235 -24.24 -14.37 -1.36
N ARG A 236 -23.64 -13.60 -0.46
CA ARG A 236 -24.14 -12.31 0.00
C ARG A 236 -23.03 -11.28 -0.10
N PHE A 237 -23.37 -10.00 0.00
CA PHE A 237 -22.39 -8.93 0.06
C PHE A 237 -22.52 -8.10 1.33
N VAL A 238 -21.41 -7.50 1.72
CA VAL A 238 -21.29 -6.56 2.84
C VAL A 238 -20.47 -5.35 2.36
N PRO A 239 -20.89 -4.12 2.66
CA PRO A 239 -20.10 -2.93 2.32
C PRO A 239 -18.75 -2.92 3.06
N VAL A 240 -17.73 -2.37 2.40
CA VAL A 240 -16.37 -2.26 2.95
C VAL A 240 -15.96 -0.79 2.99
N ILE A 241 -15.48 -0.34 4.14
CA ILE A 241 -14.75 0.93 4.25
C ILE A 241 -13.29 0.66 3.90
N ALA A 242 -12.86 1.24 2.80
CA ALA A 242 -11.51 1.15 2.26
C ALA A 242 -11.22 2.44 1.46
N ARG A 243 -10.05 2.52 0.83
CA ARG A 243 -9.78 3.57 -0.16
C ARG A 243 -10.56 3.25 -1.44
N GLY A 244 -11.58 4.07 -1.71
CA GLY A 244 -12.51 3.90 -2.84
C GLY A 244 -13.74 3.05 -2.49
N ASP A 245 -14.56 2.79 -3.51
CA ASP A 245 -15.81 2.04 -3.36
C ASP A 245 -15.59 0.53 -3.43
N TRP A 246 -15.92 -0.16 -2.33
CA TRP A 246 -15.72 -1.60 -2.23
C TRP A 246 -16.86 -2.30 -1.50
N SER A 247 -17.11 -3.54 -1.93
CA SER A 247 -17.98 -4.50 -1.26
C SER A 247 -17.25 -5.84 -1.17
N VAL A 248 -17.44 -6.55 -0.08
CA VAL A 248 -16.92 -7.91 0.08
C VAL A 248 -18.06 -8.90 -0.16
N VAL A 249 -17.75 -9.98 -0.88
CA VAL A 249 -18.64 -11.12 -1.07
C VAL A 249 -18.34 -12.13 0.03
N ILE A 250 -19.39 -12.60 0.68
CA ILE A 250 -19.32 -13.64 1.70
C ILE A 250 -20.08 -14.89 1.24
N ASP A 251 -19.56 -16.07 1.61
CA ASP A 251 -20.27 -17.33 1.42
C ASP A 251 -21.41 -17.51 2.43
N ALA A 252 -22.15 -18.62 2.32
CA ALA A 252 -23.25 -18.95 3.23
C ALA A 252 -22.83 -19.08 4.71
N SER A 253 -21.54 -19.36 4.98
CA SER A 253 -20.99 -19.44 6.34
C SER A 253 -20.54 -18.08 6.89
N GLY A 254 -20.69 -17.02 6.08
CA GLY A 254 -20.27 -15.68 6.39
C GLY A 254 -18.76 -15.47 6.22
N ARG A 255 -18.03 -16.33 5.51
CA ARG A 255 -16.60 -16.09 5.25
C ARG A 255 -16.43 -15.15 4.06
N PRO A 256 -15.58 -14.11 4.13
CA PRO A 256 -15.14 -13.37 2.96
C PRO A 256 -14.49 -14.28 1.92
N VAL A 257 -14.98 -14.23 0.68
CA VAL A 257 -14.45 -15.03 -0.45
C VAL A 257 -13.88 -14.17 -1.58
N GLY A 258 -14.22 -12.88 -1.63
CA GLY A 258 -13.68 -11.96 -2.62
C GLY A 258 -14.23 -10.55 -2.46
N PHE A 259 -13.73 -9.63 -3.27
CA PHE A 259 -14.12 -8.21 -3.22
C PHE A 259 -14.54 -7.73 -4.61
N LEU A 260 -15.48 -6.78 -4.62
CA LEU A 260 -15.99 -6.14 -5.82
C LEU A 260 -15.74 -4.62 -5.70
N PRO A 261 -15.24 -3.96 -6.77
CA PRO A 261 -14.98 -2.52 -6.79
C PRO A 261 -16.27 -1.73 -7.07
N VAL A 262 -17.22 -1.85 -6.15
CA VAL A 262 -18.53 -1.19 -6.18
C VAL A 262 -18.98 -0.82 -4.77
N ASN A 263 -19.72 0.28 -4.65
CA ASN A 263 -20.24 0.76 -3.40
C ASN A 263 -21.39 -0.16 -2.91
N GLY A 264 -21.37 -0.54 -1.63
CA GLY A 264 -22.38 -1.41 -1.02
C GLY A 264 -23.25 -0.74 0.06
N PHE A 265 -23.16 0.57 0.25
CA PHE A 265 -23.80 1.33 1.35
C PHE A 265 -25.23 1.84 1.05
N PHE A 266 -25.83 1.39 -0.05
CA PHE A 266 -27.21 1.68 -0.44
C PHE A 266 -28.22 0.69 0.18
#